data_AF-A0A2P2IE36-F1
#
_entry.id   AF-A0A2P2IE36-F1
#
_cell.length_a   1.000
_cell.length_b   1.000
_cell.length_c   1.000
_cell.angle_alpha   90.00
_cell.angle_beta   90.00
_cell.angle_gamma   90.00
#
_symmetry.space_group_name_H-M   'P 1'
#
loop_
_entity.id
_entity.type
_entity.pdbx_description
1 polymer ?
#
loop_
_entity_poly.entity_id
_entity_poly.type
_entity_poly.pdbx_seq_one_letter_code
_entity_poly.pdbx_strand_id
1 'polypeptide(L)'
;DELGNRLRKVPAHMPHFIDVAVMEELQNRFQSEFRETSSHRVRESYDMQFAFSYYYYLLGATRNRTEEEIFDMIDTDRSGTWSDRRMRTLLSRVGDTPVHYDKIQELHKALLNCSQYLNLPPVPTPPYERYADSNLPAVTLELVQKCSEVLLVLAPLRKVARYHTTELSDSVVHFKMITSSITKDVTMLDEVRKEPRKFICLNNNLDPEGSDNTLIMALMQDTYEALFPQPSSFELPANYRNKFLYVSELEAWRRWRDLVRLLVYAC
;
A
#
# COMPACT_ATOMS: atom_id res chain seq x y z
N ASP A 1 -7.27 -17.34 5.35
CA ASP A 1 -7.33 -16.02 6.04
C ASP A 1 -6.95 -14.87 5.13
N GLU A 2 -7.55 -13.70 5.36
CA GLU A 2 -7.35 -12.45 4.61
C GLU A 2 -5.88 -12.02 4.56
N LEU A 3 -5.19 -12.09 5.71
CA LEU A 3 -3.79 -11.71 5.89
C LEU A 3 -2.87 -12.93 6.07
N GLY A 4 -3.30 -14.10 5.58
CA GLY A 4 -2.57 -15.37 5.74
C GLY A 4 -1.26 -15.44 4.95
N ASN A 5 -0.66 -16.63 4.97
CA ASN A 5 0.61 -16.91 4.29
C ASN A 5 0.50 -16.69 2.78
N ARG A 6 1.31 -15.75 2.30
CA ARG A 6 1.51 -15.45 0.88
C ARG A 6 2.98 -15.16 0.67
N LEU A 7 3.50 -15.45 -0.52
CA LEU A 7 4.81 -14.95 -0.92
C LEU A 7 4.75 -13.44 -0.96
N ARG A 8 5.61 -12.80 -0.15
CA ARG A 8 5.63 -11.36 0.02
C ARG A 8 7.02 -10.83 -0.30
N LYS A 9 7.08 -9.76 -1.08
CA LYS A 9 8.32 -9.03 -1.35
C LYS A 9 8.64 -8.12 -0.17
N VAL A 10 9.93 -7.81 0.01
CA VAL A 10 10.39 -6.88 1.03
C VAL A 10 10.07 -5.45 0.56
N PRO A 11 9.41 -4.62 1.40
CA PRO A 11 9.28 -3.19 1.12
C PRO A 11 10.66 -2.56 0.90
N ALA A 12 10.81 -1.77 -0.16
CA ALA A 12 12.08 -1.14 -0.49
C ALA A 12 12.54 -0.19 0.63
N HIS A 13 13.85 -0.12 0.87
CA HIS A 13 14.45 0.78 1.87
C HIS A 13 14.46 2.23 1.36
N MET A 14 13.29 2.88 1.44
CA MET A 14 13.05 4.26 1.02
C MET A 14 12.15 4.96 2.04
N PRO A 15 12.08 6.30 2.05
CA PRO A 15 11.09 7.01 2.84
C PRO A 15 9.67 6.53 2.53
N HIS A 16 8.90 6.27 3.58
CA HIS A 16 7.52 5.81 3.48
C HIS A 16 6.57 6.93 3.88
N PHE A 17 5.56 7.18 3.07
CA PHE A 17 4.41 8.00 3.44
C PHE A 17 3.31 7.09 3.97
N ILE A 18 2.82 7.41 5.16
CA ILE A 18 1.85 6.61 5.89
C ILE A 18 0.57 7.44 6.05
N ASP A 19 -0.56 6.84 5.68
CA ASP A 19 -1.86 7.38 5.98
C ASP A 19 -2.22 7.06 7.44
N VAL A 20 -2.48 8.10 8.22
CA VAL A 20 -2.75 7.97 9.66
C VAL A 20 -4.02 7.17 9.91
N ALA A 21 -5.08 7.37 9.12
CA ALA A 21 -6.35 6.67 9.31
C ALA A 21 -6.20 5.17 9.03
N VAL A 22 -5.42 4.81 8.00
CA VAL A 22 -5.11 3.40 7.71
C VAL A 22 -4.26 2.78 8.82
N MET A 23 -3.29 3.53 9.35
CA MET A 23 -2.47 3.07 10.47
C MET A 23 -3.30 2.86 11.74
N GLU A 24 -4.22 3.77 12.04
CA GLU A 24 -5.15 3.64 13.16
C GLU A 24 -6.05 2.41 12.99
N GLU A 25 -6.58 2.17 11.78
CA GLU A 25 -7.35 0.97 11.48
C GLU A 25 -6.52 -0.30 11.73
N LEU A 26 -5.28 -0.33 11.22
CA LEU A 26 -4.35 -1.44 11.40
C LEU A 26 -4.06 -1.69 12.89
N GLN A 27 -3.75 -0.63 13.65
CA GLN A 27 -3.45 -0.72 15.07
C GLN A 27 -4.67 -1.13 15.89
N ASN A 28 -5.86 -0.66 15.54
CA ASN A 28 -7.11 -1.10 16.18
C ASN A 28 -7.39 -2.59 15.91
N ARG A 29 -7.06 -3.08 14.71
CA ARG A 29 -7.23 -4.49 14.35
C ARG A 29 -6.26 -5.42 15.09
N PHE A 30 -5.01 -5.00 15.31
CA PHE A 30 -3.96 -5.77 15.99
C PHE A 30 -3.51 -5.11 17.30
N GLN A 31 -4.49 -4.69 18.10
CA GLN A 31 -4.25 -3.83 19.25
C GLN A 31 -3.34 -4.49 20.30
N SER A 32 -3.48 -5.80 20.52
CA SER A 32 -2.64 -6.58 21.44
C SER A 32 -1.16 -6.54 21.04
N GLU A 33 -0.89 -6.83 19.77
CA GLU A 33 0.45 -6.99 19.20
C GLU A 33 1.20 -5.65 19.18
N PHE A 34 0.50 -4.56 18.83
CA PHE A 34 1.07 -3.21 18.89
C PHE A 34 1.31 -2.72 20.33
N ARG A 35 0.45 -3.09 21.29
CA ARG A 35 0.66 -2.78 22.71
C ARG A 35 1.88 -3.51 23.26
N GLU A 36 2.04 -4.78 22.93
CA GLU A 36 3.20 -5.59 23.31
C GLU A 36 4.48 -5.00 22.71
N THR A 37 4.48 -4.71 21.41
CA THR A 37 5.60 -4.04 20.71
C THR A 37 5.98 -2.72 21.39
N SER A 38 4.98 -1.91 21.79
CA SER A 38 5.21 -0.62 22.44
C SER A 38 5.71 -0.72 23.89
N SER A 39 5.59 -1.89 24.51
CA SER A 39 6.08 -2.12 25.87
C SER A 39 7.59 -2.36 25.94
N HIS A 40 8.21 -2.70 24.80
CA HIS A 40 9.63 -2.98 24.71
C HIS A 40 10.45 -1.69 24.55
N ARG A 41 11.61 -1.64 25.22
CA ARG A 41 12.60 -0.57 25.04
C ARG A 41 13.59 -0.86 23.92
N VAL A 42 13.84 -2.15 23.69
CA VAL A 42 14.72 -2.67 22.65
C VAL A 42 13.89 -3.64 21.83
N ARG A 43 14.11 -3.65 20.51
CA ARG A 43 13.34 -4.47 19.59
C ARG A 43 13.43 -5.96 19.96
N GLU A 44 12.28 -6.60 20.02
CA GLU A 44 12.13 -8.04 20.16
C GLU A 44 11.83 -8.72 18.82
N SER A 45 12.01 -10.03 18.75
CA SER A 45 11.85 -10.81 17.51
C SER A 45 10.40 -10.90 17.02
N TYR A 46 9.43 -10.69 17.90
CA TYR A 46 7.98 -10.76 17.65
C TYR A 46 7.32 -9.38 17.57
N ASP A 47 8.11 -8.30 17.62
CA ASP A 47 7.60 -6.94 17.45
C ASP A 47 6.99 -6.72 16.06
N MET A 48 5.91 -5.93 16.03
CA MET A 48 5.29 -5.47 14.81
C MET A 48 6.25 -4.54 14.05
N GLN A 49 6.85 -5.04 12.96
CA GLN A 49 7.67 -4.19 12.10
C GLN A 49 6.77 -3.23 11.33
N PHE A 50 6.91 -1.93 11.61
CA PHE A 50 5.99 -0.88 11.18
C PHE A 50 5.71 -0.83 9.67
N ALA A 51 6.74 -0.80 8.83
CA ALA A 51 6.59 -0.72 7.38
C ALA A 51 5.96 -2.01 6.79
N PHE A 52 6.43 -3.17 7.24
CA PHE A 52 5.92 -4.47 6.80
C PHE A 52 4.45 -4.63 7.19
N SER A 53 4.10 -4.32 8.44
CA SER A 53 2.72 -4.38 8.91
C SER A 53 1.81 -3.47 8.07
N TYR A 54 2.23 -2.23 7.81
CA TYR A 54 1.45 -1.29 6.99
C TYR A 54 1.27 -1.75 5.54
N TYR A 55 2.36 -2.05 4.83
CA TYR A 55 2.27 -2.40 3.41
C TYR A 55 1.56 -3.74 3.17
N TYR A 56 1.76 -4.73 4.04
CA TYR A 56 1.02 -5.99 3.91
C TYR A 56 -0.44 -5.87 4.31
N TYR A 57 -0.75 -4.95 5.22
CA TYR A 57 -2.14 -4.60 5.49
C TYR A 57 -2.79 -4.00 4.25
N LEU A 58 -2.15 -3.04 3.57
CA LEU A 58 -2.67 -2.49 2.32
C LEU A 58 -2.87 -3.56 1.24
N LEU A 59 -1.90 -4.47 1.07
CA LEU A 59 -1.95 -5.52 0.06
C LEU A 59 -2.95 -6.64 0.36
N GLY A 60 -3.20 -6.90 1.65
CA GLY A 60 -4.00 -8.04 2.09
C GLY A 60 -5.41 -7.67 2.57
N ALA A 61 -5.63 -6.44 3.03
CA ALA A 61 -6.92 -6.03 3.56
C ALA A 61 -7.99 -6.11 2.46
N THR A 62 -9.10 -6.75 2.81
CA THR A 62 -10.23 -6.93 1.91
C THR A 62 -11.47 -6.25 2.45
N ARG A 63 -12.34 -5.84 1.54
CA ARG A 63 -13.70 -5.41 1.85
C ARG A 63 -14.69 -6.24 1.08
N ASN A 64 -15.92 -6.29 1.57
CA ASN A 64 -17.04 -6.81 0.82
C ASN A 64 -17.68 -5.66 0.01
N ARG A 65 -17.93 -5.92 -1.27
CA ARG A 65 -18.77 -5.05 -2.08
C ARG A 65 -20.23 -5.13 -1.61
N THR A 66 -20.93 -4.02 -1.72
CA THR A 66 -22.39 -4.02 -1.59
C THR A 66 -23.04 -4.71 -2.79
N GLU A 67 -24.28 -5.13 -2.63
CA GLU A 67 -25.06 -5.72 -3.75
C GLU A 67 -25.29 -4.70 -4.86
N GLU A 68 -25.44 -3.42 -4.50
CA GLU A 68 -25.50 -2.29 -5.43
C GLU A 68 -24.20 -2.10 -6.22
N GLU A 69 -23.03 -2.14 -5.56
CA GLU A 69 -21.74 -2.07 -6.24
C GLU A 69 -21.56 -3.23 -7.25
N ILE A 70 -22.08 -4.43 -6.93
CA ILE A 70 -22.04 -5.57 -7.85
C ILE A 70 -23.05 -5.38 -8.99
N PHE A 71 -24.23 -4.85 -8.68
CA PHE A 71 -25.27 -4.54 -9.67
C PHE A 71 -24.78 -3.57 -10.74
N ASP A 72 -24.24 -2.42 -10.31
CA ASP A 72 -23.74 -1.36 -11.17
C ASP A 72 -22.52 -1.79 -12.00
N MET A 73 -21.68 -2.67 -11.45
CA MET A 73 -20.55 -3.24 -12.17
C MET A 73 -21.00 -4.05 -13.40
N ILE A 74 -22.17 -4.69 -13.33
CA ILE A 74 -22.73 -5.51 -14.42
C ILE A 74 -23.62 -4.67 -15.34
N ASP A 75 -24.36 -3.69 -14.82
CA ASP A 75 -25.20 -2.73 -15.55
C ASP A 75 -24.36 -1.60 -16.19
N THR A 76 -23.51 -1.95 -17.16
CA THR A 76 -22.53 -0.98 -17.72
C THR A 76 -23.17 0.18 -18.48
N ASP A 77 -24.38 0.01 -19.00
CA ASP A 77 -25.19 1.01 -19.69
C ASP A 77 -26.09 1.82 -18.74
N ARG A 78 -26.09 1.49 -17.43
CA ARG A 78 -26.88 2.18 -16.39
C ARG A 78 -28.37 2.21 -16.73
N SER A 79 -28.85 1.11 -17.29
CA SER A 79 -30.26 0.93 -17.66
C SER A 79 -31.15 0.77 -16.41
N GLY A 80 -30.56 0.49 -15.25
CA GLY A 80 -31.25 0.12 -14.01
C GLY A 80 -31.73 -1.33 -14.00
N THR A 81 -31.39 -2.12 -15.03
CA THR A 81 -31.78 -3.53 -15.15
C THR A 81 -30.66 -4.39 -15.74
N TRP A 82 -30.63 -5.68 -15.43
CA TRP A 82 -29.79 -6.62 -16.15
C TRP A 82 -30.54 -7.29 -17.30
N SER A 83 -29.97 -7.22 -18.50
CA SER A 83 -30.49 -7.92 -19.67
C SER A 83 -29.97 -9.35 -19.80
N ASP A 84 -30.55 -10.14 -20.71
CA ASP A 84 -30.10 -11.52 -20.99
C ASP A 84 -28.60 -11.59 -21.32
N ARG A 85 -28.07 -10.58 -22.02
CA ARG A 85 -26.66 -10.51 -22.38
C ARG A 85 -25.78 -10.30 -21.13
N ARG A 86 -26.29 -9.54 -20.14
CA ARG A 86 -25.60 -9.30 -18.86
C ARG A 86 -25.51 -10.56 -18.02
N MET A 87 -26.48 -11.48 -18.09
CA MET A 87 -26.42 -12.77 -17.37
C MET A 87 -25.17 -13.56 -17.75
N ARG A 88 -24.83 -13.60 -19.04
CA ARG A 88 -23.62 -14.29 -19.50
C ARG A 88 -22.36 -13.57 -19.01
N THR A 89 -22.34 -12.24 -19.04
CA THR A 89 -21.22 -11.44 -18.51
C THR A 89 -21.04 -11.70 -17.01
N LEU A 90 -22.12 -11.76 -16.23
CA LEU A 90 -22.07 -12.10 -14.82
C LEU A 90 -21.46 -13.49 -14.61
N LEU A 91 -21.99 -14.51 -15.28
CA LEU A 91 -21.53 -15.90 -15.15
C LEU A 91 -20.05 -16.06 -15.55
N SER A 92 -19.59 -15.35 -16.58
CA SER A 92 -18.18 -15.36 -16.98
C SER A 92 -17.22 -14.74 -15.96
N ARG A 93 -17.73 -13.95 -15.00
CA ARG A 93 -16.93 -13.34 -13.93
C ARG A 93 -16.91 -14.17 -12.65
N VAL A 94 -17.88 -15.06 -12.46
CA VAL A 94 -18.02 -15.85 -11.21
C VAL A 94 -17.62 -17.31 -11.34
N GLY A 95 -17.61 -17.84 -12.56
CA GLY A 95 -17.30 -19.24 -12.83
C GLY A 95 -16.35 -19.43 -13.99
N ASP A 96 -16.21 -20.69 -14.40
CA ASP A 96 -15.30 -21.07 -15.48
C ASP A 96 -15.76 -20.55 -16.85
N THR A 97 -14.78 -20.25 -17.69
CA THR A 97 -14.99 -19.90 -19.10
C THR A 97 -14.57 -21.06 -20.00
N PRO A 98 -15.36 -21.42 -21.03
CA PRO A 98 -16.57 -20.74 -21.51
C PRO A 98 -17.82 -21.02 -20.66
N VAL A 99 -18.70 -20.02 -20.55
CA VAL A 99 -19.97 -20.16 -19.82
C VAL A 99 -20.87 -21.17 -20.53
N HIS A 100 -21.15 -22.28 -19.85
CA HIS A 100 -22.06 -23.33 -20.31
C HIS A 100 -23.53 -22.91 -20.21
N TYR A 101 -24.36 -23.47 -21.10
CA TYR A 101 -25.77 -23.09 -21.24
C TYR A 101 -26.64 -23.47 -20.03
N ASP A 102 -26.35 -24.60 -19.39
CA ASP A 102 -26.99 -25.06 -18.15
C ASP A 102 -26.89 -24.01 -17.03
N LYS A 103 -25.72 -23.37 -16.86
CA LYS A 103 -25.53 -22.31 -15.87
C LYS A 103 -26.34 -21.04 -16.15
N ILE A 104 -26.52 -20.72 -17.42
CA ILE A 104 -27.41 -19.63 -17.84
C ILE A 104 -28.86 -19.99 -17.46
N GLN A 105 -29.29 -21.23 -17.75
CA GLN A 105 -30.64 -21.70 -17.42
C GLN A 105 -30.90 -21.75 -15.91
N GLU A 106 -29.93 -22.20 -15.11
CA GLU A 106 -30.00 -22.19 -13.63
C GLU A 106 -30.25 -20.77 -13.11
N LEU A 107 -29.46 -19.79 -13.57
CA LEU A 107 -29.62 -18.38 -13.17
C LEU A 107 -30.96 -17.80 -13.63
N HIS A 108 -31.38 -18.08 -14.86
CA HIS A 108 -32.66 -17.62 -15.40
C HIS A 108 -33.83 -18.16 -14.58
N LYS A 109 -33.79 -19.45 -14.21
CA LYS A 109 -34.82 -20.09 -13.38
C LYS A 109 -34.87 -19.46 -11.98
N ALA A 110 -33.72 -19.19 -11.36
CA ALA A 110 -33.65 -18.52 -10.07
C ALA A 110 -34.32 -17.13 -10.11
N LEU A 111 -34.00 -16.32 -11.13
CA LEU A 111 -34.58 -14.99 -11.33
C LEU A 111 -36.09 -15.03 -11.58
N LEU A 112 -36.55 -15.97 -12.42
CA LEU A 112 -37.97 -16.17 -12.69
C LEU A 112 -38.73 -16.55 -11.42
N ASN A 113 -38.24 -17.54 -10.67
CA ASN A 113 -38.85 -17.95 -9.41
C ASN A 113 -38.91 -16.77 -8.43
N CYS A 114 -37.82 -16.05 -8.23
CA CYS A 114 -37.78 -14.89 -7.33
C CYS A 114 -38.77 -13.80 -7.75
N SER A 115 -38.91 -13.52 -9.04
CA SER A 115 -39.84 -12.50 -9.54
C SER A 115 -41.32 -12.83 -9.31
N GLN A 116 -41.69 -14.11 -9.27
CA GLN A 116 -43.08 -14.53 -9.05
C GLN A 116 -43.57 -14.21 -7.64
N TYR A 117 -42.67 -14.23 -6.65
CA TYR A 117 -42.99 -13.96 -5.24
C TYR A 117 -42.82 -12.48 -4.88
N LEU A 118 -42.29 -11.67 -5.79
CA LEU A 118 -42.01 -10.26 -5.56
C LEU A 118 -42.93 -9.42 -6.46
N ASN A 119 -43.89 -8.71 -5.84
CA ASN A 119 -44.74 -7.74 -6.54
C ASN A 119 -43.94 -6.46 -6.87
N LEU A 120 -42.97 -6.58 -7.78
CA LEU A 120 -42.15 -5.46 -8.24
C LEU A 120 -42.87 -4.69 -9.35
N PRO A 121 -42.78 -3.34 -9.35
CA PRO A 121 -43.34 -2.56 -10.45
C PRO A 121 -42.61 -2.88 -11.76
N PRO A 122 -43.33 -2.91 -12.90
CA PRO A 122 -42.70 -3.15 -14.19
C PRO A 122 -41.76 -1.99 -14.52
N VAL A 123 -40.48 -2.32 -14.74
CA VAL A 123 -39.47 -1.36 -15.20
C VAL A 123 -39.35 -1.47 -16.72
N PRO A 124 -39.37 -0.35 -17.48
CA PRO A 124 -39.17 -0.38 -18.92
C PRO A 124 -37.75 -0.88 -19.22
N THR A 125 -37.64 -2.04 -19.86
CA THR A 125 -36.36 -2.53 -20.39
C THR A 125 -36.24 -2.19 -21.87
N PRO A 126 -35.10 -1.66 -22.35
CA PRO A 126 -34.93 -1.34 -23.76
C PRO A 126 -35.13 -2.58 -24.66
N PRO A 127 -35.86 -2.46 -25.80
CA PRO A 127 -36.20 -3.63 -26.64
C PRO A 127 -34.98 -4.36 -27.22
N TYR A 128 -33.89 -3.65 -27.46
CA TYR A 128 -32.66 -4.20 -28.05
C TYR A 128 -31.79 -5.00 -27.07
N GLU A 129 -32.11 -4.97 -25.78
CA GLU A 129 -31.34 -5.64 -24.74
C GLU A 129 -31.78 -7.09 -24.51
N ARG A 130 -33.02 -7.42 -24.89
CA ARG A 130 -33.59 -8.76 -24.72
C ARG A 130 -33.38 -9.63 -25.96
N TYR A 131 -33.23 -10.94 -25.74
CA TYR A 131 -33.39 -11.89 -26.83
C TYR A 131 -34.86 -11.98 -27.23
N ALA A 132 -35.13 -12.27 -28.51
CA ALA A 132 -36.49 -12.29 -29.06
C ALA A 132 -37.40 -13.34 -28.39
N ASP A 133 -36.81 -14.39 -27.83
CA ASP A 133 -37.44 -15.51 -27.14
C ASP A 133 -37.29 -15.44 -25.61
N SER A 134 -36.82 -14.31 -25.06
CA SER A 134 -36.61 -14.16 -23.62
C SER A 134 -37.93 -14.00 -22.86
N ASN A 135 -38.10 -14.85 -21.85
CA ASN A 135 -39.19 -14.75 -20.87
C ASN A 135 -38.73 -14.16 -19.52
N LEU A 136 -37.50 -13.63 -19.42
CA LEU A 136 -36.99 -13.11 -18.15
C LEU A 136 -37.82 -11.92 -17.63
N PRO A 137 -37.94 -11.74 -16.31
CA PRO A 137 -38.47 -10.50 -15.74
C PRO A 137 -37.50 -9.33 -15.99
N ALA A 138 -37.90 -8.10 -15.66
CA ALA A 138 -36.94 -7.01 -15.54
C ALA A 138 -36.07 -7.25 -14.30
N VAL A 139 -34.76 -7.46 -14.48
CA VAL A 139 -33.86 -7.79 -13.37
C VAL A 139 -33.34 -6.51 -12.74
N THR A 140 -34.07 -5.96 -11.77
CA THR A 140 -33.70 -4.75 -11.03
C THR A 140 -32.78 -5.06 -9.85
N LEU A 141 -32.15 -4.03 -9.28
CA LEU A 141 -31.39 -4.15 -8.03
C LEU A 141 -32.24 -4.76 -6.91
N GLU A 142 -33.50 -4.34 -6.77
CA GLU A 142 -34.41 -4.86 -5.74
C GLU A 142 -34.68 -6.37 -5.91
N LEU A 143 -34.83 -6.85 -7.15
CA LEU A 143 -34.97 -8.28 -7.44
C LEU A 143 -33.71 -9.04 -6.99
N VAL A 144 -32.53 -8.52 -7.31
CA VAL A 144 -31.24 -9.14 -6.96
C VAL A 144 -31.05 -9.21 -5.44
N GLN A 145 -31.33 -8.12 -4.72
CA GLN A 145 -31.20 -8.04 -3.27
C GLN A 145 -32.15 -9.00 -2.52
N LYS A 146 -33.34 -9.25 -3.08
CA LYS A 146 -34.35 -10.12 -2.46
C LYS A 146 -34.24 -11.59 -2.89
N CYS A 147 -33.38 -11.92 -3.85
CA CYS A 147 -33.25 -13.27 -4.39
C CYS A 147 -32.03 -14.00 -3.83
N SER A 148 -32.23 -14.83 -2.80
CA SER A 148 -31.14 -15.55 -2.11
C SER A 148 -30.29 -16.43 -3.03
N GLU A 149 -30.90 -17.09 -4.00
CA GLU A 149 -30.19 -17.93 -4.98
C GLU A 149 -29.23 -17.10 -5.84
N VAL A 150 -29.64 -15.90 -6.27
CA VAL A 150 -28.79 -14.98 -7.02
C VAL A 150 -27.66 -14.46 -6.13
N LEU A 151 -27.94 -14.10 -4.87
CA LEU A 151 -26.91 -13.66 -3.93
C LEU A 151 -25.80 -14.72 -3.70
N LEU A 152 -26.12 -16.00 -3.80
CA LEU A 152 -25.11 -17.08 -3.77
C LEU A 152 -24.24 -17.06 -5.03
N VAL A 153 -24.84 -16.84 -6.21
CA VAL A 153 -24.09 -16.68 -7.47
C VAL A 153 -23.16 -15.46 -7.41
N LEU A 154 -23.58 -14.38 -6.74
CA LEU A 154 -22.77 -13.16 -6.58
C LEU A 154 -21.68 -13.27 -5.51
N ALA A 155 -21.71 -14.29 -4.65
CA ALA A 155 -20.79 -14.41 -3.51
C ALA A 155 -19.30 -14.32 -3.89
N PRO A 156 -18.82 -14.90 -5.01
CA PRO A 156 -17.42 -14.77 -5.43
C PRO A 156 -17.00 -13.32 -5.76
N LEU A 157 -17.94 -12.44 -6.16
CA LEU A 157 -17.65 -11.05 -6.52
C LEU A 157 -17.62 -10.10 -5.32
N ARG A 158 -18.11 -10.56 -4.15
CA ARG A 158 -18.22 -9.72 -2.94
C ARG A 158 -16.84 -9.34 -2.42
N LYS A 159 -15.94 -10.29 -2.25
CA LYS A 159 -14.65 -10.03 -1.59
C LYS A 159 -13.65 -9.42 -2.57
N VAL A 160 -13.19 -8.20 -2.28
CA VAL A 160 -12.19 -7.50 -3.08
C VAL A 160 -11.13 -6.86 -2.21
N ALA A 161 -9.99 -6.49 -2.81
CA ALA A 161 -8.99 -5.67 -2.15
C ALA A 161 -9.63 -4.35 -1.68
N ARG A 162 -9.37 -3.99 -0.42
CA ARG A 162 -9.85 -2.75 0.17
C ARG A 162 -9.08 -1.55 -0.38
N TYR A 163 -7.78 -1.71 -0.56
CA TYR A 163 -6.87 -0.67 -1.04
C TYR A 163 -6.37 -0.97 -2.44
N HIS A 164 -6.24 0.08 -3.24
CA HIS A 164 -5.60 -0.03 -4.55
C HIS A 164 -4.09 -0.01 -4.38
N THR A 165 -3.41 -0.99 -4.96
CA THR A 165 -1.96 -1.14 -4.85
C THR A 165 -1.34 -1.36 -6.21
N THR A 166 -0.19 -0.75 -6.45
CA THR A 166 0.59 -0.92 -7.67
C THR A 166 2.02 -1.27 -7.30
N GLU A 167 2.54 -2.36 -7.88
CA GLU A 167 3.95 -2.70 -7.77
C GLU A 167 4.77 -1.87 -8.76
N LEU A 168 5.81 -1.22 -8.26
CA LEU A 168 6.79 -0.50 -9.08
C LEU A 168 8.02 -1.36 -9.30
N SER A 169 8.71 -1.14 -10.42
CA SER A 169 9.99 -1.79 -10.71
C SER A 169 11.12 -1.22 -9.87
N ASP A 170 12.15 -2.04 -9.65
CA ASP A 170 13.36 -1.65 -8.90
C ASP A 170 14.15 -0.51 -9.57
N SER A 171 13.84 -0.17 -10.82
CA SER A 171 14.43 0.96 -11.55
C SER A 171 14.21 2.32 -10.88
N VAL A 172 13.29 2.45 -9.92
CA VAL A 172 13.05 3.70 -9.18
C VAL A 172 13.96 3.89 -7.97
N VAL A 173 14.72 2.85 -7.58
CA VAL A 173 15.57 2.84 -6.37
C VAL A 173 17.00 2.43 -6.72
N HIS A 174 17.98 3.16 -6.20
CA HIS A 174 19.33 2.64 -5.99
C HIS A 174 19.45 2.17 -4.55
N PHE A 175 19.78 0.90 -4.34
CA PHE A 175 20.20 0.39 -3.04
C PHE A 175 21.63 -0.12 -3.17
N LYS A 176 22.58 0.68 -2.71
CA LYS A 176 24.01 0.42 -2.88
C LYS A 176 24.69 0.37 -1.52
N MET A 177 25.54 -0.63 -1.35
CA MET A 177 26.36 -0.78 -0.14
C MET A 177 27.70 -0.10 -0.40
N ILE A 178 28.12 0.78 0.51
CA ILE A 178 29.46 1.39 0.53
C ILE A 178 30.41 0.38 1.17
N THR A 179 31.58 0.18 0.58
CA THR A 179 32.51 -0.89 0.98
C THR A 179 33.89 -0.32 1.31
N SER A 180 34.76 -1.04 2.02
CA SER A 180 36.15 -0.58 2.25
C SER A 180 37.05 -0.69 1.01
N SER A 181 36.54 -0.46 -0.20
CA SER A 181 37.26 -0.58 -1.46
C SER A 181 36.97 0.60 -2.37
N ILE A 182 37.95 1.52 -2.45
CA ILE A 182 37.84 2.75 -3.27
C ILE A 182 37.40 2.44 -4.70
N THR A 183 38.02 1.46 -5.36
CA THR A 183 37.70 1.13 -6.77
C THR A 183 36.24 0.71 -6.95
N LYS A 184 35.70 -0.09 -6.03
CA LYS A 184 34.31 -0.55 -6.09
C LYS A 184 33.35 0.61 -5.84
N ASP A 185 33.67 1.41 -4.83
CA ASP A 185 32.82 2.52 -4.42
C ASP A 185 32.79 3.63 -5.47
N VAL A 186 33.92 4.01 -6.07
CA VAL A 186 33.97 4.96 -7.19
C VAL A 186 33.11 4.46 -8.35
N THR A 187 33.29 3.21 -8.77
CA THR A 187 32.50 2.62 -9.87
C THR A 187 31.00 2.69 -9.56
N MET A 188 30.62 2.32 -8.33
CA MET A 188 29.23 2.35 -7.90
C MET A 188 28.67 3.77 -7.83
N LEU A 189 29.42 4.75 -7.31
CA LEU A 189 28.99 6.14 -7.23
C LEU A 189 28.83 6.75 -8.63
N ASP A 190 29.71 6.40 -9.56
CA ASP A 190 29.59 6.82 -10.96
C ASP A 190 28.38 6.19 -11.67
N GLU A 191 27.99 4.95 -11.34
CA GLU A 191 26.72 4.39 -11.79
C GLU A 191 25.51 5.21 -11.29
N VAL A 192 25.53 5.61 -10.01
CA VAL A 192 24.48 6.45 -9.43
C VAL A 192 24.42 7.81 -10.14
N ARG A 193 25.56 8.40 -10.47
CA ARG A 193 25.65 9.66 -11.23
C ARG A 193 25.16 9.52 -12.66
N LYS A 194 25.51 8.41 -13.33
CA LYS A 194 25.15 8.14 -14.72
C LYS A 194 23.63 8.00 -14.89
N GLU A 195 22.97 7.34 -13.94
CA GLU A 195 21.52 7.12 -13.95
C GLU A 195 20.93 7.45 -12.58
N PRO A 196 20.72 8.75 -12.28
CA PRO A 196 20.17 9.17 -10.99
C PRO A 196 18.71 8.72 -10.88
N ARG A 197 18.43 7.89 -9.87
CA ARG A 197 17.08 7.37 -9.57
C ARG A 197 16.37 8.26 -8.56
N LYS A 198 15.04 8.11 -8.47
CA LYS A 198 14.21 8.87 -7.53
C LYS A 198 14.62 8.66 -6.08
N PHE A 199 14.95 7.43 -5.71
CA PHE A 199 15.43 7.11 -4.36
C PHE A 199 16.85 6.54 -4.45
N ILE A 200 17.79 7.13 -3.71
CA ILE A 200 19.18 6.70 -3.65
C ILE A 200 19.51 6.37 -2.20
N CYS A 201 19.65 5.09 -1.89
CA CYS A 201 20.06 4.58 -0.60
C CYS A 201 21.50 4.10 -0.68
N LEU A 202 22.40 4.85 -0.04
CA LEU A 202 23.79 4.44 0.17
C LEU A 202 23.92 3.95 1.62
N ASN A 203 24.15 2.66 1.81
CA ASN A 203 24.28 2.08 3.13
C ASN A 203 25.74 1.89 3.50
N ASN A 204 26.16 2.47 4.63
CA ASN A 204 27.54 2.41 5.09
C ASN A 204 27.88 1.01 5.61
N ASN A 205 28.82 0.32 4.95
CA ASN A 205 29.39 -0.94 5.39
C ASN A 205 30.92 -0.89 5.33
N LEU A 206 31.47 0.26 5.74
CA LEU A 206 32.90 0.46 5.93
C LEU A 206 33.39 -0.29 7.17
N ASP A 207 34.60 -0.83 7.06
CA ASP A 207 35.41 -1.25 8.19
C ASP A 207 35.81 -0.02 9.01
N PRO A 208 35.43 0.10 10.30
CA PRO A 208 35.76 1.26 11.12
C PRO A 208 37.24 1.60 11.18
N GLU A 209 38.12 0.60 11.03
CA GLU A 209 39.58 0.76 11.10
C GLU A 209 40.23 0.98 9.71
N GLY A 210 39.43 1.08 8.65
CA GLY A 210 39.90 1.27 7.29
C GLY A 210 40.64 2.60 7.07
N SER A 211 41.87 2.52 6.54
CA SER A 211 42.70 3.69 6.21
C SER A 211 42.05 4.63 5.18
N ASP A 212 41.19 4.07 4.33
CA ASP A 212 40.62 4.75 3.16
C ASP A 212 39.27 5.43 3.46
N ASN A 213 38.73 5.25 4.67
CA ASN A 213 37.40 5.73 5.06
C ASN A 213 37.23 7.24 4.82
N THR A 214 38.26 8.03 5.11
CA THR A 214 38.24 9.48 4.88
C THR A 214 38.04 9.82 3.40
N LEU A 215 38.72 9.10 2.51
CA LEU A 215 38.60 9.32 1.07
C LEU A 215 37.23 8.86 0.56
N ILE A 216 36.74 7.71 1.02
CA ILE A 216 35.42 7.20 0.63
C ILE A 216 34.31 8.17 1.06
N MET A 217 34.37 8.71 2.27
CA MET A 217 33.43 9.73 2.73
C MET A 217 33.49 11.01 1.88
N ALA A 218 34.68 11.45 1.48
CA ALA A 218 34.83 12.60 0.59
C ALA A 218 34.22 12.34 -0.80
N LEU A 219 34.40 11.13 -1.36
CA LEU A 219 33.79 10.73 -2.63
C LEU A 219 32.25 10.67 -2.55
N MET A 220 31.72 10.18 -1.42
CA MET A 220 30.28 10.20 -1.18
C MET A 220 29.73 11.62 -1.10
N GLN A 221 30.42 12.51 -0.38
CA GLN A 221 30.04 13.93 -0.28
C GLN A 221 30.05 14.59 -1.66
N ASP A 222 31.13 14.43 -2.42
CA ASP A 222 31.26 14.92 -3.80
C ASP A 222 30.15 14.37 -4.73
N THR A 223 29.70 13.14 -4.50
CA THR A 223 28.57 12.56 -5.23
C THR A 223 27.26 13.25 -4.88
N TYR A 224 26.98 13.47 -3.60
CA TYR A 224 25.76 14.15 -3.17
C TYR A 224 25.74 15.63 -3.57
N GLU A 225 26.85 16.35 -3.46
CA GLU A 225 26.95 17.75 -3.89
C GLU A 225 26.74 17.90 -5.40
N ALA A 226 27.20 16.93 -6.21
CA ALA A 226 26.94 16.92 -7.63
C ALA A 226 25.46 16.66 -7.99
N LEU A 227 24.80 15.76 -7.24
CA LEU A 227 23.39 15.39 -7.47
C LEU A 227 22.41 16.43 -6.89
N PHE A 228 22.77 17.03 -5.76
CA PHE A 228 21.94 17.94 -4.97
C PHE A 228 22.76 19.18 -4.55
N PRO A 229 23.09 20.07 -5.50
CA PRO A 229 23.99 21.19 -5.25
C PRO A 229 23.39 22.29 -4.36
N GLN A 230 22.08 22.25 -4.12
CA GLN A 230 21.41 23.17 -3.20
C GLN A 230 21.30 22.51 -1.82
N PRO A 231 21.90 23.09 -0.78
CA PRO A 231 21.78 22.58 0.58
C PRO A 231 20.33 22.54 1.03
N SER A 232 19.98 21.48 1.76
CA SER A 232 18.69 21.37 2.43
C SER A 232 18.53 22.45 3.50
N SER A 233 17.28 22.86 3.78
CA SER A 233 16.97 23.75 4.90
C SER A 233 17.30 23.17 6.28
N PHE A 234 17.55 21.86 6.35
CA PHE A 234 18.00 21.16 7.56
C PHE A 234 19.54 21.12 7.71
N GLU A 235 20.29 21.50 6.68
CA GLU A 235 21.74 21.56 6.75
C GLU A 235 22.21 22.81 7.50
N LEU A 236 23.33 22.69 8.20
CA LEU A 236 23.97 23.84 8.82
C LEU A 236 24.59 24.74 7.74
N PRO A 237 24.63 26.07 7.93
CA PRO A 237 25.39 26.93 7.02
C PRO A 237 26.87 26.53 6.99
N ALA A 238 27.57 26.80 5.88
CA ALA A 238 28.94 26.31 5.62
C ALA A 238 29.95 26.60 6.75
N ASN A 239 29.76 27.70 7.47
CA ASN A 239 30.58 28.19 8.58
C ASN A 239 30.13 27.68 9.97
N TYR A 240 29.12 26.81 10.03
CA TYR A 240 28.63 26.18 11.24
C TYR A 240 28.86 24.68 11.21
N ARG A 241 29.14 24.11 12.38
CA ARG A 241 29.24 22.67 12.60
C ARG A 241 28.46 22.31 13.85
N ASN A 242 27.97 21.07 13.92
CA ASN A 242 27.37 20.59 15.14
C ASN A 242 28.46 20.50 16.22
N LYS A 243 28.32 21.32 17.27
CA LYS A 243 29.31 21.42 18.35
C LYS A 243 29.31 20.20 19.27
N PHE A 244 28.19 19.49 19.37
CA PHE A 244 28.01 18.36 20.28
C PHE A 244 27.47 17.18 19.51
N LEU A 245 28.21 16.08 19.51
CA LEU A 245 27.74 14.86 18.87
C LEU A 245 26.70 14.15 19.75
N TYR A 246 26.86 14.26 21.08
CA TYR A 246 26.01 13.58 22.05
C TYR A 246 25.24 14.57 22.95
N VAL A 247 24.02 14.16 23.36
CA VAL A 247 23.16 14.95 24.25
C VAL A 247 23.84 15.23 25.60
N SER A 248 24.58 14.26 26.13
CA SER A 248 25.34 14.39 27.38
C SER A 248 26.39 15.51 27.32
N GLU A 249 27.09 15.67 26.19
CA GLU A 249 28.07 16.74 25.97
C GLU A 249 27.38 18.11 25.96
N LEU A 250 26.25 18.21 25.26
CA LEU A 250 25.42 19.42 25.24
C LEU A 250 24.95 19.79 26.65
N GLU A 251 24.49 18.82 27.44
CA GLU A 251 24.05 19.04 28.82
C GLU A 251 25.20 19.48 29.74
N ALA A 252 26.37 18.84 29.63
CA ALA A 252 27.55 19.22 30.40
C ALA A 252 27.97 20.67 30.08
N TRP A 253 28.00 21.04 28.80
CA TRP A 253 28.30 22.40 28.37
C TRP A 253 27.26 23.42 28.85
N ARG A 254 25.96 23.07 28.82
CA ARG A 254 24.89 23.94 29.34
C ARG A 254 25.07 24.21 30.84
N ARG A 255 25.31 23.16 31.64
CA ARG A 255 25.58 23.30 33.08
C ARG A 255 26.78 24.20 33.36
N TRP A 256 27.89 23.98 32.65
CA TRP A 256 29.08 24.82 32.78
C TRP A 256 28.80 26.28 32.41
N ARG A 257 28.15 26.53 31.26
CA ARG A 257 27.78 27.87 30.80
C ARG A 257 26.90 28.60 31.81
N ASP A 258 25.91 27.91 32.37
CA ASP A 258 24.97 28.50 33.31
C ASP A 258 25.66 28.84 34.65
N LEU A 259 26.59 27.99 35.10
CA LEU A 259 27.42 28.24 36.27
C LEU A 259 28.36 29.44 36.06
N VAL A 260 29.02 29.53 34.90
CA VAL A 260 29.88 30.68 34.55
C VAL A 260 29.08 31.97 34.46
N ARG A 261 27.89 31.94 33.85
CA ARG A 261 27.00 33.11 33.80
C ARG A 261 26.61 33.58 35.20
N LEU A 262 26.21 32.67 36.08
CA LEU A 262 25.88 33.02 37.47
C LEU A 262 27.06 33.70 38.17
N LEU A 263 28.27 33.17 38.03
CA LEU A 263 29.47 33.76 38.63
C LEU A 263 29.81 35.14 38.05
N VAL A 264 29.63 35.35 36.74
CA VAL A 264 29.95 36.63 36.08
C VAL A 264 28.91 37.71 36.37
N TYR A 265 27.63 37.36 36.49
CA TYR A 265 26.55 38.32 36.77
C TYR A 265 26.26 38.52 38.27
N ALA A 266 26.89 37.73 39.16
CA ALA A 266 26.81 37.90 40.62
C ALA A 266 27.98 38.72 41.21
N CYS A 267 28.99 39.04 40.40
CA CYS A 267 30.05 40.02 40.69
C CYS A 267 29.68 41.38 40.08
#